data_AF-A0A519T0I5-F1
#
_entry.id   AF-A0A519T0I5-F1
#
_cell.length_a   1.000
_cell.length_b   1.000
_cell.length_c   1.000
_cell.angle_alpha   90.00
_cell.angle_beta   90.00
_cell.angle_gamma   90.00
#
_symmetry.space_group_name_H-M   'P 1'
#
loop_
_entity.id
_entity.type
_entity.pdbx_description
1 polymer ?
#
loop_
_entity_poly.entity_id
_entity_poly.type
_entity_poly.pdbx_seq_one_letter_code
_entity_poly.pdbx_strand_id
1 'polypeptide(L)'
;MSKVVRAISELDAAKEKSITYIENKISKEFNEYLINEIYKKVEPHPTLKEIKFVPELDGEKAKLDIFVKTTSQGNDRSPVVYFSAAQINILSLSIFLAKSLQSDTKLVNTIFMDDPIQFLDSINALSF
;
A
#
# COMPACT_ATOMS: atom_id res chain seq x y z
N MET A 1 -38.11 0.60 -22.77
CA MET A 1 -36.88 1.36 -22.41
C MET A 1 -36.25 1.91 -23.68
N SER A 2 -35.81 3.17 -23.70
CA SER A 2 -35.12 3.74 -24.87
C SER A 2 -33.75 3.06 -25.04
N LYS A 3 -33.27 2.92 -26.29
CA LYS A 3 -31.94 2.35 -26.58
C LYS A 3 -30.81 3.05 -25.81
N VAL A 4 -30.96 4.35 -25.55
CA VAL A 4 -30.01 5.17 -24.80
C VAL A 4 -29.90 4.74 -23.34
N VAL A 5 -31.04 4.52 -22.66
CA VAL A 5 -31.06 4.07 -21.26
C VAL A 5 -30.37 2.71 -21.11
N ARG A 6 -30.58 1.81 -22.07
CA ARG A 6 -29.92 0.50 -22.07
C ARG A 6 -28.40 0.61 -22.22
N ALA A 7 -27.94 1.44 -23.16
CA ALA A 7 -26.53 1.64 -23.42
C ALA A 7 -25.78 2.26 -22.22
N ILE A 8 -26.40 3.22 -21.53
CA ILE A 8 -25.83 3.82 -20.31
C ILE A 8 -25.70 2.75 -19.21
N SER A 9 -26.74 1.95 -18.98
CA SER A 9 -26.71 0.88 -17.98
C SER A 9 -25.65 -0.19 -18.28
N GLU A 10 -25.46 -0.56 -19.54
CA GLU A 10 -24.41 -1.50 -19.96
C GLU A 10 -23.01 -0.92 -19.72
N LEU A 11 -22.82 0.38 -19.99
CA LEU A 11 -21.56 1.10 -19.75
C LEU A 11 -21.22 1.19 -18.25
N ASP A 12 -22.20 1.55 -17.41
CA ASP A 12 -22.01 1.63 -15.96
C ASP A 12 -21.64 0.26 -15.38
N ALA A 13 -22.31 -0.80 -15.82
CA ALA A 13 -22.00 -2.17 -15.39
C ALA A 13 -20.59 -2.62 -15.83
N ALA A 14 -20.13 -2.21 -17.01
CA ALA A 14 -18.77 -2.50 -17.47
C ALA A 14 -17.70 -1.72 -16.68
N LYS A 15 -17.99 -0.46 -16.36
CA LYS A 15 -17.14 0.39 -15.50
C LYS A 15 -17.01 -0.23 -14.11
N GLU A 16 -18.12 -0.59 -13.48
CA GLU A 16 -18.13 -1.19 -12.13
C GLU A 16 -17.33 -2.50 -12.08
N LYS A 17 -17.54 -3.40 -13.06
CA LYS A 17 -16.74 -4.64 -13.17
C LYS A 17 -15.25 -4.36 -13.28
N SER A 18 -14.86 -3.33 -14.03
CA SER A 18 -13.45 -2.96 -14.21
C SER A 18 -12.84 -2.40 -12.93
N ILE A 19 -13.58 -1.54 -12.21
CA ILE A 19 -13.19 -1.00 -10.90
C ILE A 19 -12.98 -2.15 -9.91
N THR A 20 -13.96 -3.02 -9.75
CA THR A 20 -13.87 -4.17 -8.83
C THR A 20 -12.73 -5.11 -9.20
N TYR A 21 -12.47 -5.33 -10.49
CA TYR A 21 -11.32 -6.13 -10.93
C TYR A 21 -9.99 -5.51 -10.49
N ILE A 22 -9.84 -4.19 -10.66
CA ILE A 22 -8.62 -3.47 -10.29
C ILE A 22 -8.45 -3.47 -8.76
N GLU A 23 -9.50 -3.18 -7.99
CA GLU A 23 -9.47 -3.20 -6.53
C GLU A 23 -9.05 -4.56 -5.97
N ASN A 24 -9.64 -5.65 -6.49
CA ASN A 24 -9.26 -7.00 -6.10
C ASN A 24 -7.80 -7.33 -6.44
N LYS A 25 -7.34 -6.87 -7.60
CA LYS A 25 -5.94 -7.07 -8.01
C LYS A 25 -4.99 -6.31 -7.09
N ILE A 26 -5.30 -5.06 -6.74
CA ILE A 26 -4.51 -4.25 -5.81
C ILE A 26 -4.45 -4.92 -4.43
N SER A 27 -5.59 -5.33 -3.87
CA SER A 27 -5.64 -6.01 -2.57
C SER A 27 -4.82 -7.31 -2.56
N LYS A 28 -4.80 -8.05 -3.67
CA LYS A 28 -3.99 -9.27 -3.80
C LYS A 28 -2.50 -8.98 -3.89
N GLU A 29 -2.10 -7.98 -4.67
CA GLU A 29 -0.70 -7.60 -4.89
C GLU A 29 -0.07 -6.84 -3.72
N PHE A 30 -0.88 -6.08 -2.99
CA PHE A 30 -0.49 -5.32 -1.81
C PHE A 30 -1.21 -5.92 -0.60
N ASN A 31 -0.62 -6.97 -0.03
CA ASN A 31 -1.11 -7.59 1.19
C ASN A 31 -0.98 -6.61 2.37
N GLU A 32 -2.00 -5.76 2.55
CA GLU A 32 -2.02 -4.72 3.58
C GLU A 32 -1.76 -5.29 4.96
N TYR A 33 -2.26 -6.49 5.25
CA TYR A 33 -2.02 -7.17 6.51
C TYR A 33 -0.53 -7.41 6.74
N LEU A 34 0.16 -8.06 5.79
CA LEU A 34 1.59 -8.35 5.91
C LEU A 34 2.44 -7.06 5.97
N ILE A 35 2.10 -6.06 5.16
CA ILE A 35 2.76 -4.75 5.18
C ILE A 35 2.65 -4.11 6.57
N ASN A 36 1.44 -4.10 7.14
CA ASN A 36 1.21 -3.55 8.48
C ASN A 36 1.92 -4.35 9.58
N GLU A 37 2.00 -5.67 9.45
CA GLU A 37 2.73 -6.52 10.41
C GLU A 37 4.23 -6.24 10.40
N ILE A 38 4.84 -6.07 9.22
CA ILE A 38 6.27 -5.72 9.10
C ILE A 38 6.49 -4.30 9.64
N TYR A 39 5.67 -3.33 9.21
CA TYR A 39 5.78 -1.94 9.64
C TYR A 39 5.71 -1.79 11.16
N LYS A 40 4.84 -2.54 11.83
CA LYS A 40 4.72 -2.55 13.30
C LYS A 40 5.92 -3.15 14.02
N LYS A 41 6.71 -4.01 13.37
CA LYS A 41 7.84 -4.73 13.96
C LYS A 41 9.17 -3.98 13.88
N VAL A 42 9.36 -3.12 12.88
CA VAL A 42 10.61 -2.37 12.69
C VAL A 42 10.64 -1.18 13.65
N GLU A 43 9.99 -0.07 13.29
CA GLU A 43 9.79 1.10 14.15
C GLU A 43 8.61 1.93 13.61
N PRO A 44 7.37 1.56 13.95
CA PRO A 44 6.22 2.28 13.44
C PRO A 44 6.14 3.66 14.10
N HIS A 45 5.62 4.64 13.37
CA HIS A 45 5.31 5.95 13.93
C HIS A 45 4.49 5.81 15.24
N PRO A 46 4.74 6.62 16.30
CA PRO A 46 4.12 6.45 17.62
C PRO A 46 2.60 6.32 17.63
N THR A 47 1.93 7.08 16.76
CA THR A 47 0.46 7.10 16.62
C THR A 47 -0.05 6.54 15.29
N LEU A 48 0.61 6.86 14.15
CA LEU A 48 0.20 6.48 12.80
C LEU A 48 0.76 5.10 12.40
N LYS A 49 0.13 4.05 12.94
CA LYS A 49 0.61 2.66 12.87
C LYS A 49 -0.05 1.81 11.79
N GLU A 50 -1.10 2.31 11.16
CA GLU A 50 -1.86 1.55 10.17
C GLU A 50 -1.75 2.18 8.78
N ILE A 51 -1.31 1.38 7.81
CA ILE A 51 -1.15 1.75 6.40
C ILE A 51 -2.35 1.21 5.63
N LYS A 52 -2.87 2.01 4.69
CA LYS A 52 -4.00 1.69 3.83
C LYS A 52 -3.72 2.14 2.40
N PHE A 53 -4.10 1.31 1.44
CA PHE A 53 -4.01 1.59 0.02
C PHE A 53 -5.41 1.89 -0.52
N VAL A 54 -5.58 3.04 -1.17
CA VAL A 54 -6.87 3.48 -1.69
C VAL A 54 -6.73 3.76 -3.18
N PRO A 55 -7.34 2.94 -4.06
CA PRO A 55 -7.37 3.22 -5.48
C PRO A 55 -8.36 4.35 -5.78
N GLU A 56 -7.90 5.38 -6.50
CA GLU A 56 -8.72 6.45 -7.06
C GLU A 56 -8.90 6.16 -8.56
N LEU A 57 -10.08 5.67 -8.96
CA LEU A 57 -10.36 5.16 -10.32
C LEU A 57 -11.45 5.96 -11.06
N ASP A 58 -11.99 6.98 -10.42
CA ASP A 58 -13.08 7.83 -10.90
C ASP A 58 -12.59 9.16 -11.50
N GLY A 59 -11.33 9.55 -11.28
CA GLY A 59 -10.69 10.71 -11.89
C GLY A 59 -10.18 10.49 -13.33
N GLU A 60 -9.60 11.53 -13.92
CA GLU A 60 -9.01 11.48 -15.29
C GLU A 60 -7.90 10.43 -15.44
N LYS A 61 -7.21 10.11 -14.34
CA LYS A 61 -6.13 9.14 -14.28
C LYS A 61 -6.32 8.26 -13.06
N ALA A 62 -6.19 6.95 -13.26
CA ALA A 62 -6.15 5.99 -12.16
C ALA A 62 -4.91 6.25 -11.29
N LYS A 63 -5.11 6.32 -9.97
CA LYS A 63 -4.04 6.46 -8.98
C LYS A 63 -4.23 5.47 -7.84
N LEU A 64 -3.14 5.21 -7.13
CA LEU A 64 -3.15 4.43 -5.90
C LEU A 64 -2.53 5.28 -4.81
N ASP A 65 -3.37 5.75 -3.89
CA ASP A 65 -2.94 6.55 -2.76
C ASP A 65 -2.61 5.66 -1.57
N ILE A 66 -1.62 6.10 -0.80
CA ILE A 66 -1.24 5.47 0.47
C ILE A 66 -1.62 6.42 1.58
N PHE A 67 -2.38 5.92 2.55
CA PHE A 67 -2.76 6.65 3.73
C PHE A 67 -2.23 5.96 4.98
N VAL A 68 -1.98 6.75 6.01
CA VAL A 68 -1.66 6.30 7.36
C VAL A 68 -2.72 6.78 8.34
N LYS A 69 -3.11 5.90 9.26
CA LYS A 69 -4.12 6.18 10.27
C LYS A 69 -3.66 5.74 11.66
N THR A 70 -4.32 6.31 12.65
CA THR A 70 -4.16 5.94 14.05
C THR A 70 -4.95 4.68 14.36
N THR A 71 -4.45 3.84 15.27
CA THR A 71 -5.15 2.62 15.72
C THR A 71 -6.48 2.94 16.41
N SER A 72 -6.57 4.11 17.04
CA SER A 72 -7.82 4.69 17.53
C SER A 72 -8.40 5.53 16.39
N GLN A 73 -9.62 5.22 15.93
CA GLN A 73 -10.31 5.85 14.79
C GLN A 73 -9.85 7.29 14.51
N GLY A 74 -9.17 7.48 13.39
CA GLY A 74 -8.64 8.79 13.00
C GLY A 74 -8.64 8.95 11.48
N ASN A 75 -8.62 10.20 11.04
CA ASN A 75 -8.65 10.57 9.63
C ASN A 75 -7.44 9.99 8.88
N ASP A 76 -7.70 9.53 7.65
CA ASP A 76 -6.68 9.11 6.68
C ASP A 76 -5.73 10.30 6.42
N ARG A 77 -4.43 10.10 6.64
CA ARG A 77 -3.39 11.12 6.42
C ARG A 77 -2.39 10.65 5.38
N SER A 78 -1.93 11.56 4.52
CA SER A 78 -0.87 11.24 3.57
C SER A 78 0.47 11.09 4.33
N PRO A 79 1.16 9.93 4.28
CA PRO A 79 2.41 9.74 4.98
C PRO A 79 3.48 10.74 4.52
N VAL A 80 3.51 11.10 3.24
CA VAL A 80 4.49 12.05 2.67
C VAL A 80 4.43 13.43 3.34
N VAL A 81 3.27 13.83 3.87
CA VAL A 81 3.08 15.12 4.54
C VAL A 81 3.47 15.06 6.02
N TYR A 82 3.27 13.92 6.68
CA TYR A 82 3.35 13.81 8.14
C TYR A 82 4.56 13.02 8.65
N PHE A 83 5.21 12.24 7.80
CA PHE A 83 6.35 11.42 8.18
C PHE A 83 7.68 12.13 7.92
N SER A 84 8.66 11.84 8.76
CA SER A 84 10.06 12.16 8.45
C SER A 84 10.56 11.32 7.27
N ALA A 85 11.70 11.72 6.68
CA ALA A 85 12.35 10.92 5.63
C ALA A 85 12.64 9.48 6.10
N ALA A 86 13.13 9.31 7.32
CA ALA A 86 13.38 7.98 7.91
C ALA A 86 12.10 7.13 8.00
N GLN A 87 10.97 7.74 8.38
CA GLN A 87 9.69 7.04 8.47
C GLN A 87 9.13 6.66 7.08
N ILE A 88 9.33 7.50 6.06
CA ILE A 88 9.00 7.15 4.68
C ILE A 88 9.87 6.00 4.17
N ASN A 89 11.14 5.95 4.55
CA ASN A 89 12.04 4.85 4.19
C ASN A 89 11.61 3.54 4.86
N ILE A 90 11.28 3.56 6.15
CA ILE A 90 10.76 2.39 6.88
C ILE A 90 9.45 1.89 6.26
N LEU A 91 8.55 2.79 5.88
CA LEU A 91 7.32 2.45 5.17
C LEU A 91 7.63 1.77 3.82
N SER A 92 8.53 2.37 3.03
CA SER A 92 8.94 1.84 1.72
C SER A 92 9.57 0.45 1.85
N LEU A 93 10.43 0.27 2.84
CA LEU A 93 11.06 -1.01 3.17
C LEU A 93 10.03 -2.06 3.59
N SER A 94 9.05 -1.68 4.40
CA SER A 94 7.97 -2.57 4.85
C SER A 94 7.13 -3.08 3.67
N ILE A 95 6.79 -2.18 2.74
CA ILE A 95 6.06 -2.53 1.51
C ILE A 95 6.88 -3.47 0.64
N PHE A 96 8.16 -3.15 0.45
CA PHE A 96 9.08 -3.96 -0.36
C PHE A 96 9.24 -5.37 0.20
N LEU A 97 9.51 -5.50 1.51
CA LEU A 97 9.69 -6.79 2.18
C LEU A 97 8.42 -7.63 2.15
N ALA A 98 7.25 -7.05 2.42
CA ALA A 98 5.98 -7.76 2.35
C ALA A 98 5.76 -8.36 0.95
N LYS A 99 6.04 -7.58 -0.09
CA LYS A 99 5.90 -8.03 -1.47
C LYS A 99 6.91 -9.13 -1.83
N SER A 100 8.15 -8.99 -1.36
CA SER A 100 9.17 -10.02 -1.57
C SER A 100 8.82 -11.33 -0.86
N LEU A 101 8.24 -11.27 0.35
CA LEU A 101 7.82 -12.43 1.12
C LEU A 101 6.56 -13.11 0.55
N GLN A 102 5.68 -12.35 -0.10
CA GLN A 102 4.48 -12.88 -0.76
C GLN A 102 4.80 -13.60 -2.08
N SER A 103 5.98 -13.35 -2.66
CA SER A 103 6.38 -13.91 -3.94
C SER A 103 6.89 -15.36 -3.77
N ASP A 104 6.06 -16.33 -4.16
CA ASP A 104 6.34 -17.79 -4.10
C ASP A 104 7.45 -18.27 -5.07
N THR A 105 8.33 -17.40 -5.55
CA THR A 105 9.35 -17.74 -6.56
C THR A 105 10.52 -18.52 -5.96
N LYS A 106 10.37 -19.84 -5.94
CA LYS A 106 11.22 -20.89 -5.33
C LYS A 106 12.63 -21.11 -5.92
N LEU A 107 13.22 -20.18 -6.67
CA LEU A 107 14.58 -20.38 -7.21
C LEU A 107 15.68 -19.74 -6.35
N VAL A 108 15.42 -18.55 -5.80
CA VAL A 108 16.36 -17.82 -4.93
C VAL A 108 15.54 -17.10 -3.86
N ASN A 109 15.58 -17.64 -2.64
CA ASN A 109 14.93 -17.04 -1.47
C ASN A 109 15.87 -16.02 -0.80
N THR A 110 16.29 -15.01 -1.56
CA THR A 110 17.29 -14.03 -1.10
C THR A 110 16.97 -12.66 -1.66
N ILE A 111 17.09 -11.66 -0.80
CA ILE A 111 16.90 -10.25 -1.14
C ILE A 111 18.28 -9.60 -1.14
N PHE A 112 18.64 -8.92 -2.23
CA PHE A 112 19.85 -8.11 -2.31
C PHE A 112 19.45 -6.64 -2.13
N MET A 113 20.09 -5.96 -1.18
CA MET A 113 19.95 -4.52 -0.96
C MET A 113 21.34 -3.89 -0.93
N ASP A 114 21.53 -2.82 -1.67
CA ASP A 114 22.75 -2.02 -1.62
C ASP A 114 22.61 -0.96 -0.53
N ASP A 115 23.40 -1.07 0.54
CA ASP A 115 23.42 -0.18 1.71
C ASP A 115 22.04 0.19 2.30
N PRO A 116 21.19 -0.79 2.70
CA PRO A 116 19.86 -0.49 3.25
C PRO A 116 19.91 0.32 4.56
N ILE A 117 21.05 0.28 5.26
CA ILE A 117 21.27 0.95 6.53
C ILE A 117 21.35 2.48 6.38
N GLN A 118 21.82 3.03 5.25
CA GLN A 118 21.92 4.49 5.10
C GLN A 118 20.56 5.18 5.11
N PHE A 119 19.49 4.43 4.85
CA PHE A 119 18.11 4.91 4.88
C PHE A 119 17.40 4.68 6.23
N LEU A 120 18.07 4.01 7.17
CA LEU A 120 17.59 3.68 8.51
C LEU A 120 18.43 4.44 9.56
N ASP A 121 17.78 5.09 10.52
CA ASP A 121 18.50 5.66 11.67
C ASP A 121 19.21 4.53 12.45
N SER A 122 20.33 4.81 13.12
CA SER A 122 21.21 3.78 13.74
C SER A 122 20.50 2.78 14.67
N ILE A 123 19.35 3.16 15.24
CA ILE A 123 18.50 2.30 16.07
C ILE A 123 17.68 1.32 15.22
N ASN A 124 17.15 1.75 14.07
CA ASN A 124 16.41 0.91 13.13
C ASN A 124 17.28 -0.15 12.46
N ALA A 125 18.57 0.16 12.25
CA ALA A 125 19.52 -0.79 11.72
C ALA A 125 19.75 -2.00 12.65
N LEU A 126 19.53 -1.84 13.96
CA LEU A 126 19.69 -2.91 14.96
C LEU A 126 18.44 -3.77 15.13
N SER A 127 17.28 -3.32 14.65
CA SER A 127 16.01 -4.06 14.71
C SER A 127 15.81 -5.04 13.55
N PHE A 128 16.74 -5.06 12.58
CA PHE A 128 16.77 -5.98 11.45
C PHE A 128 17.59 -7.24 11.72
#